data_AF-M0HAV1-F1
#
_entry.id   AF-M0HAV1-F1
#
_cell.length_a   1.000
_cell.length_b   1.000
_cell.length_c   1.000
_cell.angle_alpha   90.00
_cell.angle_beta   90.00
_cell.angle_gamma   90.00
#
_symmetry.space_group_name_H-M   'P 1'
#
loop_
_entity.id
_entity.type
_entity.pdbx_description
1 polymer ?
#
loop_
_entity_poly.entity_id
_entity_poly.type
_entity_poly.pdbx_seq_one_letter_code
_entity_poly.pdbx_strand_id
1 'polypeptide(L)'
;MSHEGQVLFETLLAQGTIERPADTVPSTLEDAEYVQFEGSIYALTVKFIDQMLAEYTLRTTPVSASEVDDDTERVDFDALSTDAKAAFKDALTDGQHTVRGETLPPQLVGHRYVRYEGTTHHLEIALFEIPIRKLSVEKVST
;
A
#
# COMPACT_ATOMS: atom_id res chain seq x y z
N MET A 1 -14.01 -15.82 16.02
CA MET A 1 -13.39 -14.56 15.57
C MET A 1 -11.88 -14.69 15.70
N SER A 2 -11.08 -14.18 14.74
CA SER A 2 -9.61 -14.15 14.83
C SER A 2 -9.14 -13.06 15.81
N HIS A 3 -7.86 -13.08 16.22
CA HIS A 3 -7.30 -12.03 17.08
C HIS A 3 -7.39 -10.64 16.45
N GLU A 4 -7.01 -10.52 15.18
CA GLU A 4 -7.11 -9.25 14.42
C GLU A 4 -8.56 -8.80 14.26
N GLY A 5 -9.48 -9.73 14.01
CA GLY A 5 -10.92 -9.45 13.98
C GLY A 5 -11.43 -8.93 15.31
N GLN A 6 -10.99 -9.52 16.44
CA GLN A 6 -11.37 -9.06 17.77
C GLN A 6 -10.85 -7.64 18.05
N VAL A 7 -9.57 -7.38 17.80
CA VAL A 7 -8.97 -6.05 18.00
C VAL A 7 -9.70 -4.99 17.16
N LEU A 8 -10.02 -5.31 15.92
CA LEU A 8 -10.76 -4.40 15.05
C LEU A 8 -12.19 -4.15 15.56
N PHE A 9 -12.86 -5.20 16.05
CA PHE A 9 -14.20 -5.10 16.60
C PHE A 9 -14.24 -4.25 17.88
N GLU A 10 -13.28 -4.44 18.79
CA GLU A 10 -13.14 -3.59 19.99
C GLU A 10 -12.89 -2.12 19.62
N THR A 11 -12.11 -1.88 18.56
CA THR A 11 -11.89 -0.52 18.02
C THR A 11 -13.18 0.08 17.48
N LEU A 12 -13.99 -0.71 16.76
CA LEU A 12 -15.32 -0.31 16.27
C LEU A 12 -16.26 0.06 17.41
N LEU A 13 -16.27 -0.72 18.50
CA LEU A 13 -17.08 -0.40 19.68
C LEU A 13 -16.68 0.94 20.32
N ALA A 14 -15.39 1.26 20.34
CA ALA A 14 -14.87 2.48 20.94
C ALA A 14 -15.07 3.73 20.05
N GLN A 15 -14.93 3.59 18.72
CA GLN A 15 -14.92 4.71 17.78
C GLN A 15 -16.23 4.85 16.97
N GLY A 16 -17.08 3.83 16.99
CA GLY A 16 -18.35 3.74 16.26
C GLY A 16 -18.18 3.44 14.77
N THR A 17 -17.31 4.17 14.09
CA THR A 17 -17.05 4.02 12.66
C THR A 17 -15.57 4.19 12.38
N ILE A 18 -15.04 3.33 11.51
CA ILE A 18 -13.65 3.40 11.04
C ILE A 18 -13.60 3.25 9.53
N GLU A 19 -12.59 3.85 8.91
CA GLU A 19 -12.30 3.73 7.50
C GLU A 19 -10.90 3.14 7.35
N ARG A 20 -10.75 2.08 6.56
CA ARG A 20 -9.46 1.42 6.34
C ARG A 20 -9.37 0.68 5.01
N PRO A 21 -8.16 0.40 4.51
CA PRO A 21 -7.99 -0.36 3.27
C PRO A 21 -8.60 -1.76 3.36
N ALA A 22 -9.23 -2.22 2.28
CA ALA A 22 -9.95 -3.48 2.20
C ALA A 22 -9.07 -4.70 2.52
N ASP A 23 -7.82 -4.69 2.07
CA ASP A 23 -6.83 -5.75 2.33
C ASP A 23 -6.41 -5.84 3.81
N THR A 24 -6.84 -4.91 4.64
CA THR A 24 -6.61 -4.90 6.09
C THR A 24 -7.86 -5.19 6.92
N VAL A 25 -9.00 -5.44 6.28
CA VAL A 25 -10.22 -5.89 6.96
C VAL A 25 -10.17 -7.42 7.10
N PRO A 26 -10.19 -7.98 8.31
CA PRO A 26 -10.22 -9.43 8.48
C PRO A 26 -11.50 -10.01 7.86
N SER A 27 -11.37 -11.09 7.07
CA SER A 27 -12.52 -11.75 6.42
C SER A 27 -13.61 -12.18 7.42
N THR A 28 -13.22 -12.56 8.64
CA THR A 28 -14.16 -12.90 9.72
C THR A 28 -15.09 -11.74 10.12
N LEU A 29 -14.75 -10.50 9.77
CA LEU A 29 -15.62 -9.34 9.90
C LEU A 29 -16.22 -8.96 8.54
N GLU A 30 -15.46 -9.00 7.45
CA GLU A 30 -16.00 -8.63 6.12
C GLU A 30 -17.24 -9.45 5.73
N ASP A 31 -17.24 -10.75 6.02
CA ASP A 31 -18.32 -11.67 5.66
C ASP A 31 -19.42 -11.75 6.73
N ALA A 32 -19.24 -11.13 7.89
CA ALA A 32 -20.15 -11.26 9.02
C ALA A 32 -21.22 -10.17 9.03
N GLU A 33 -22.49 -10.56 9.01
CA GLU A 33 -23.60 -9.63 9.26
C GLU A 33 -23.74 -9.31 10.76
N TYR A 34 -23.42 -10.29 11.62
CA TYR A 34 -23.57 -10.19 13.07
C TYR A 34 -22.34 -10.74 13.80
N VAL A 35 -21.99 -10.11 14.91
CA VAL A 35 -20.93 -10.55 15.83
C VAL A 35 -21.49 -10.65 17.24
N GLN A 36 -21.26 -11.78 17.91
CA GLN A 36 -21.54 -11.92 19.33
C GLN A 36 -20.28 -11.55 20.13
N PHE A 37 -20.41 -10.58 21.03
CA PHE A 37 -19.33 -10.11 21.89
C PHE A 37 -19.86 -9.81 23.29
N GLU A 38 -19.21 -10.35 24.32
CA GLU A 38 -19.61 -10.20 25.73
C GLU A 38 -21.11 -10.45 25.99
N GLY A 39 -21.66 -11.50 25.36
CA GLY A 39 -23.07 -11.87 25.52
C GLY A 39 -24.08 -10.97 24.79
N SER A 40 -23.63 -9.92 24.09
CA SER A 40 -24.47 -9.07 23.25
C SER A 40 -24.27 -9.40 21.76
N ILE A 41 -25.31 -9.18 20.94
CA ILE A 41 -25.24 -9.30 19.48
C ILE A 41 -25.11 -7.90 18.89
N TYR A 42 -24.22 -7.77 17.92
CA TYR A 42 -23.97 -6.53 17.21
C TYR A 42 -24.14 -6.77 15.71
N ALA A 43 -24.83 -5.86 15.03
CA ALA A 43 -24.90 -5.81 13.58
C ALA A 43 -23.67 -5.09 13.05
N LEU A 44 -22.97 -5.71 12.11
CA LEU A 44 -21.82 -5.13 11.44
C LEU A 44 -22.25 -4.60 10.07
N THR A 45 -21.77 -3.41 9.72
CA THR A 45 -21.93 -2.84 8.38
C THR A 45 -20.56 -2.62 7.79
N VAL A 46 -20.31 -3.21 6.62
CA VAL A 46 -19.09 -2.99 5.83
C VAL A 46 -19.52 -2.43 4.48
N LYS A 47 -19.07 -1.21 4.16
CA LYS A 47 -19.41 -0.52 2.91
C LYS A 47 -18.15 -0.07 2.20
N PHE A 48 -18.11 -0.24 0.88
CA PHE A 48 -17.16 0.51 0.07
C PHE A 48 -17.54 2.00 0.12
N ILE A 49 -16.56 2.85 0.38
CA ILE A 49 -16.67 4.28 0.13
C ILE A 49 -15.85 4.59 -1.12
N ASP A 50 -16.33 5.53 -1.95
CA ASP A 50 -15.74 5.89 -3.25
C ASP A 50 -14.38 6.59 -3.08
N GLN A 51 -13.43 5.87 -2.49
CA GLN A 51 -12.08 6.26 -2.13
C GLN A 51 -11.18 5.03 -2.32
N MET A 52 -10.01 5.28 -2.89
CA MET A 52 -8.96 4.29 -3.09
C MET A 52 -7.69 4.74 -2.38
N LEU A 53 -6.97 3.80 -1.78
CA LEU A 53 -5.59 3.99 -1.34
C LEU A 53 -4.66 3.56 -2.47
N ALA A 54 -3.81 4.47 -2.93
CA ALA A 54 -2.74 4.12 -3.87
C ALA A 54 -1.58 3.43 -3.14
N GLU A 55 -1.15 2.30 -3.67
CA GLU A 55 0.10 1.64 -3.35
C GLU A 55 1.01 1.67 -4.57
N TYR A 56 2.21 2.20 -4.42
CA TYR A 56 3.22 2.20 -5.46
C TYR A 56 4.35 1.25 -5.08
N THR A 57 4.72 0.36 -6.00
CA THR A 57 5.88 -0.52 -5.86
C THR A 57 6.90 -0.18 -6.94
N LEU A 58 8.11 0.17 -6.50
CA LEU A 58 9.28 0.34 -7.34
C LEU A 58 10.11 -0.95 -7.33
N ARG A 59 10.49 -1.42 -8.50
CA ARG A 59 11.48 -2.48 -8.70
C ARG A 59 12.62 -1.98 -9.57
N THR A 60 13.81 -2.55 -9.36
CA THR A 60 14.98 -2.23 -10.17
C THR A 60 15.53 -3.50 -10.78
N THR A 61 15.86 -3.48 -12.07
CA THR A 61 16.47 -4.61 -12.77
C THR A 61 17.70 -4.11 -13.54
N PRO A 62 18.88 -4.72 -13.37
CA PRO A 62 20.05 -4.33 -14.15
C PRO A 62 19.81 -4.63 -15.64
N VAL A 63 20.17 -3.69 -16.51
CA VAL A 63 20.06 -3.80 -17.96
C VAL A 63 21.38 -3.45 -18.63
N SER A 64 21.58 -3.98 -19.82
CA SER A 64 22.75 -3.66 -20.64
C SER A 64 22.65 -2.23 -21.15
N ALA A 65 23.78 -1.55 -21.31
CA ALA A 65 23.79 -0.19 -21.85
C ALA A 65 23.20 -0.10 -23.28
N SER A 66 23.23 -1.20 -24.03
CA SER A 66 22.60 -1.31 -25.36
C SER A 66 21.08 -1.39 -25.34
N GLU A 67 20.47 -1.61 -24.18
CA GLU A 67 19.00 -1.67 -23.98
C GLU A 67 18.41 -0.31 -23.55
N VAL A 68 19.25 0.72 -23.46
CA VAL A 68 18.84 2.09 -23.16
C VAL A 68 18.63 2.81 -24.49
N ASP A 69 17.38 2.93 -24.90
CA ASP A 69 17.02 3.55 -26.19
C ASP A 69 17.16 5.08 -26.17
N ASP A 70 17.09 5.71 -24.99
CA ASP A 70 17.16 7.16 -24.81
C ASP A 70 17.91 7.54 -23.52
N ASP A 71 19.05 8.21 -23.68
CA ASP A 71 19.88 8.68 -22.57
C ASP A 71 19.20 9.79 -21.74
N THR A 72 18.16 10.45 -22.25
CA THR A 72 17.38 11.46 -21.51
C THR A 72 16.42 10.83 -20.48
N GLU A 73 16.09 9.55 -20.64
CA GLU A 73 15.29 8.78 -19.68
C GLU A 73 16.13 8.21 -18.53
N ARG A 74 17.45 8.45 -18.55
CA ARG A 74 18.41 8.01 -17.53
C ARG A 74 18.82 9.15 -16.61
N VAL A 75 18.89 8.85 -15.31
CA VAL A 75 19.46 9.73 -14.30
C VAL A 75 20.63 9.06 -13.57
N ASP A 76 21.67 9.82 -13.24
CA ASP A 76 22.76 9.30 -12.41
C ASP A 76 22.32 9.23 -10.94
N PHE A 77 22.65 8.13 -10.26
CA PHE A 77 22.29 7.94 -8.86
C PHE A 77 22.73 9.12 -7.97
N ASP A 78 23.90 9.70 -8.24
CA ASP A 78 24.43 10.81 -7.45
C ASP A 78 23.60 12.10 -7.57
N ALA A 79 22.86 12.26 -8.67
CA ALA A 79 21.96 13.39 -8.92
C ALA A 79 20.56 13.21 -8.26
N LEU A 80 20.27 12.04 -7.71
CA LEU A 80 19.03 11.79 -6.98
C LEU A 80 19.01 12.52 -5.62
N SER A 81 17.82 12.93 -5.21
CA SER A 81 17.54 13.43 -3.86
C SER A 81 17.80 12.35 -2.81
N THR A 82 17.91 12.73 -1.53
CA THR A 82 18.11 11.78 -0.43
C THR A 82 17.01 10.70 -0.41
N ASP A 83 15.75 11.09 -0.55
CA ASP A 83 14.61 10.17 -0.51
C ASP A 83 14.60 9.24 -1.74
N ALA A 84 14.93 9.76 -2.92
CA ALA A 84 15.07 8.95 -4.13
C ALA A 84 16.23 7.95 -4.02
N LYS A 85 17.36 8.35 -3.42
CA LYS A 85 18.48 7.45 -3.14
C LYS A 85 18.10 6.33 -2.18
N ALA A 86 17.34 6.65 -1.14
CA ALA A 86 16.86 5.67 -0.18
C ALA A 86 15.90 4.67 -0.85
N ALA A 87 14.86 5.17 -1.53
CA ALA A 87 13.89 4.31 -2.23
C ALA A 87 14.55 3.41 -3.29
N PHE A 88 15.50 3.94 -4.07
CA PHE A 88 16.25 3.14 -5.03
C PHE A 88 17.09 2.05 -4.35
N LYS A 89 17.77 2.37 -3.25
CA LYS A 89 18.61 1.41 -2.50
C LYS A 89 17.78 0.32 -1.83
N ASP A 90 16.62 0.65 -1.29
CA ASP A 90 15.67 -0.32 -0.76
C ASP A 90 15.22 -1.26 -1.88
N ALA A 91 14.82 -0.73 -3.03
CA ALA A 91 14.41 -1.53 -4.18
C ALA A 91 15.54 -2.41 -4.75
N LEU A 92 16.80 -1.99 -4.62
CA LEU A 92 17.97 -2.77 -5.01
C LEU A 92 18.28 -3.89 -4.00
N THR A 93 18.09 -3.62 -2.71
CA THR A 93 18.48 -4.53 -1.61
C THR A 93 17.41 -5.57 -1.34
N ASP A 94 16.15 -5.13 -1.24
CA ASP A 94 15.00 -5.95 -0.88
C ASP A 94 14.25 -6.46 -2.11
N GLY A 95 14.71 -6.07 -3.31
CA GLY A 95 14.09 -6.37 -4.61
C GLY A 95 12.91 -5.46 -4.97
N GLN A 96 12.36 -4.73 -4.00
CA GLN A 96 11.34 -3.72 -4.23
C GLN A 96 11.27 -2.68 -3.10
N HIS A 97 10.78 -1.48 -3.40
CA HIS A 97 10.41 -0.46 -2.43
C HIS A 97 8.93 -0.14 -2.60
N THR A 98 8.15 -0.18 -1.52
CA THR A 98 6.69 0.01 -1.57
C THR A 98 6.25 1.14 -0.66
N VAL A 99 5.42 2.04 -1.17
CA VAL A 99 4.78 3.13 -0.41
C VAL A 99 3.27 3.03 -0.52
N ARG A 100 2.55 3.28 0.59
CA ARG A 100 1.09 3.23 0.69
C ARG A 100 0.55 4.58 1.13
N GLY A 101 -0.37 5.16 0.36
CA GLY A 101 -0.94 6.48 0.66
C GLY A 101 0.02 7.66 0.43
N GLU A 102 1.19 7.38 -0.12
CA GLU A 102 2.23 8.35 -0.46
C GLU A 102 2.67 8.12 -1.91
N THR A 103 3.39 9.08 -2.49
CA THR A 103 3.92 8.99 -3.85
C THR A 103 5.39 8.60 -3.82
N LEU A 104 5.83 7.82 -4.82
CA LEU A 104 7.27 7.62 -5.06
C LEU A 104 7.97 8.96 -5.31
N PRO A 105 9.27 9.07 -4.96
CA PRO A 105 10.07 10.26 -5.28
C PRO A 105 9.96 10.63 -6.77
N PRO A 106 9.62 11.88 -7.13
CA PRO A 106 9.32 12.25 -8.52
C PRO A 106 10.45 11.95 -9.53
N GLN A 107 11.71 11.98 -9.09
CA GLN A 107 12.85 11.62 -9.92
C GLN A 107 12.83 10.13 -10.33
N LEU A 108 12.29 9.24 -9.50
CA LEU A 108 12.17 7.82 -9.85
C LEU A 108 10.94 7.56 -10.75
N VAL A 109 9.94 8.44 -10.71
CA VAL A 109 8.75 8.36 -11.58
C VAL A 109 9.03 8.98 -12.96
N GLY A 110 9.83 10.04 -13.00
CA GLY A 110 10.15 10.79 -14.22
C GLY A 110 11.25 10.19 -15.09
N HIS A 111 11.96 9.17 -14.60
CA HIS A 111 13.05 8.50 -15.31
C HIS A 111 12.76 7.00 -15.41
N ARG A 112 13.18 6.39 -16.52
CA ARG A 112 13.10 4.93 -16.70
C ARG A 112 14.34 4.21 -16.23
N TYR A 113 15.47 4.91 -16.11
CA TYR A 113 16.73 4.29 -15.76
C TYR A 113 17.50 5.08 -14.69
N VAL A 114 18.18 4.36 -13.80
CA VAL A 114 19.16 4.92 -12.87
C VAL A 114 20.52 4.28 -13.11
N ARG A 115 21.56 5.09 -13.29
CA ARG A 115 22.95 4.61 -13.34
C ARG A 115 23.54 4.58 -11.94
N TYR A 116 23.90 3.39 -11.45
CA TYR A 116 24.45 3.16 -10.13
C TYR A 116 25.68 2.24 -10.22
N GLU A 117 26.81 2.68 -9.64
CA GLU A 117 28.07 1.90 -9.61
C GLU A 117 28.51 1.34 -10.98
N GLY A 118 28.27 2.09 -12.06
CA GLY A 118 28.62 1.70 -13.43
C GLY A 118 27.62 0.77 -14.12
N THR A 119 26.56 0.32 -13.43
CA THR A 119 25.47 -0.47 -13.98
C THR A 119 24.24 0.42 -14.21
N THR A 120 23.53 0.22 -15.32
CA THR A 120 22.24 0.87 -15.55
C THR A 120 21.12 -0.04 -15.06
N HIS A 121 20.22 0.50 -14.25
CA HIS A 121 19.05 -0.22 -13.75
C HIS A 121 17.80 0.36 -14.36
N HIS A 122 16.96 -0.48 -14.96
CA HIS A 122 15.59 -0.12 -15.35
C HIS A 122 14.71 -0.04 -14.12
N LEU A 123 13.90 1.02 -14.04
CA LEU A 123 12.90 1.25 -13.00
C LEU A 123 11.54 0.76 -13.49
N GLU A 124 10.99 -0.23 -12.79
CA GLU A 124 9.63 -0.69 -13.03
C GLU A 124 8.73 -0.21 -11.89
N ILE A 125 7.64 0.47 -12.23
CA ILE A 125 6.68 1.00 -11.26
C ILE A 125 5.33 0.30 -11.48
N ALA A 126 4.83 -0.32 -10.44
CA ALA A 126 3.47 -0.83 -10.37
C ALA A 126 2.62 0.08 -9.46
N LEU A 127 1.38 0.35 -9.89
CA LEU A 127 0.35 0.99 -9.08
C LEU A 127 -0.74 -0.04 -8.78
N PHE A 128 -1.06 -0.19 -7.49
CA PHE A 128 -2.21 -0.94 -7.04
C PHE A 128 -3.15 -0.02 -6.27
N GLU A 129 -4.43 -0.03 -6.63
CA GLU A 129 -5.47 0.75 -5.96
C GLU A 129 -6.26 -0.15 -5.02
N ILE A 130 -6.23 0.18 -3.73
CA ILE A 130 -6.87 -0.60 -2.67
C ILE A 130 -8.17 0.12 -2.26
N PRO A 131 -9.34 -0.51 -2.41
CA PRO A 131 -10.60 0.05 -1.94
C PRO A 131 -10.57 0.40 -0.45
N ILE A 132 -11.10 1.57 -0.08
CA ILE A 132 -11.34 1.87 1.33
C ILE A 132 -12.72 1.34 1.74
N ARG A 133 -12.74 0.61 2.85
CA ARG A 133 -13.96 0.14 3.51
C ARG A 133 -14.28 1.05 4.69
N LYS A 134 -15.55 1.42 4.80
CA LYS A 134 -16.14 2.01 6.00
C LYS A 134 -16.84 0.92 6.78
N LEU A 135 -16.40 0.72 8.02
CA LEU A 135 -16.95 -0.26 8.94
C LEU A 135 -17.67 0.46 10.08
N SER A 136 -18.83 -0.05 10.47
CA SER A 136 -19.55 0.41 11.66
C SER A 136 -20.22 -0.76 12.36
N VAL A 137 -20.45 -0.60 13.66
CA VAL A 137 -21.11 -1.61 14.49
C VAL A 137 -22.24 -0.98 15.28
N GLU A 138 -23.37 -1.68 15.34
CA GLU A 138 -24.53 -1.26 16.14
C GLU A 138 -25.00 -2.41 17.03
N LYS A 139 -25.27 -2.13 18.31
CA LYS A 139 -25.81 -3.15 19.21
C LYS A 139 -27.24 -3.49 18.76
N VAL A 140 -27.50 -4.77 18.52
CA VAL A 140 -28.85 -5.24 18.22
C VAL A 140 -29.66 -5.14 19.51
N SER A 141 -30.69 -4.30 19.49
CA SER A 141 -31.64 -4.21 20.60
C SER A 141 -32.53 -5.44 20.56
N THR A 142 -32.51 -6.23 21.63
CA THR A 142 -33.49 -7.28 21.92
C THR A 142 -34.73 -6.70 22.57
#